data_AF-A0A971UUC6-F1
#
_entry.id   AF-A0A971UUC6-F1
#
_cell.length_a   1.000
_cell.length_b   1.000
_cell.length_c   1.000
_cell.angle_alpha   90.00
_cell.angle_beta   90.00
_cell.angle_gamma   90.00
#
_symmetry.space_group_name_H-M   'P 1'
#
loop_
_entity.id
_entity.type
_entity.pdbx_description
1 polymer ?
#
loop_
_entity_poly.entity_id
_entity_poly.type
_entity_poly.pdbx_seq_one_letter_code
_entity_poly.pdbx_strand_id
1 'polypeptide(L)'
;MPKQIALNVLEGITRKVDIQRALEAGEVALVVFTGPKVKLKEKVEELKGLNTMFSLAFSFMASKMLDVDYIVNELKPIDIYKEEDIFQLENIFNKYPYIIGPNITVNTLSKVALGVIDSLVPVLI
;
A
#
# COMPACT_ATOMS: atom_id res chain seq x y z
N MET A 1 16.97 -9.41 -28.65
CA MET A 1 16.08 -10.18 -27.76
C MET A 1 16.76 -10.66 -26.47
N PRO A 2 17.96 -11.30 -26.47
CA PRO A 2 18.60 -11.78 -25.23
C PRO A 2 18.98 -10.66 -24.23
N LYS A 3 19.45 -9.52 -24.75
CA LYS A 3 19.86 -8.36 -23.93
C LYS A 3 18.71 -7.78 -23.10
N GLN A 4 17.50 -7.71 -23.65
CA GLN A 4 16.33 -7.18 -22.95
C GLN A 4 15.90 -8.10 -21.81
N ILE A 5 15.92 -9.41 -22.05
CA ILE A 5 15.61 -10.41 -21.03
C ILE A 5 16.60 -10.31 -19.88
N ALA A 6 17.91 -10.23 -20.18
CA ALA A 6 18.94 -10.07 -19.17
C ALA A 6 18.76 -8.80 -18.32
N LEU A 7 18.42 -7.67 -18.95
CA LEU A 7 18.14 -6.41 -18.26
C LEU A 7 16.93 -6.52 -17.32
N ASN A 8 15.81 -7.08 -17.80
CA ASN A 8 14.61 -7.25 -16.99
C ASN A 8 14.84 -8.18 -15.79
N VAL A 9 15.64 -9.24 -15.97
CA VAL A 9 16.01 -10.14 -14.87
C VAL A 9 16.87 -9.40 -13.85
N LEU A 10 17.85 -8.62 -14.29
CA LEU A 10 18.70 -7.84 -13.40
C LEU A 10 17.89 -6.80 -12.61
N GLU A 11 16.99 -6.06 -13.27
CA GLU A 11 16.07 -5.12 -12.61
C GLU A 11 15.21 -5.82 -11.56
N GLY A 12 14.68 -7.01 -11.87
CA GLY A 12 13.91 -7.80 -10.93
C GLY A 12 14.71 -8.26 -9.70
N ILE A 13 15.98 -8.66 -9.90
CA ILE A 13 16.88 -9.05 -8.80
C ILE A 13 17.22 -7.84 -7.94
N THR A 14 17.63 -6.72 -8.54
CA THR A 14 17.94 -5.48 -7.82
C THR A 14 16.75 -5.04 -6.98
N ARG A 15 15.55 -5.02 -7.55
CA ARG A 15 14.33 -4.66 -6.82
C ARG A 15 14.07 -5.57 -5.62
N LYS A 16 14.29 -6.89 -5.75
CA LYS A 16 14.13 -7.82 -4.62
C LYS A 16 15.13 -7.56 -3.49
N VAL A 17 16.38 -7.27 -3.84
CA VAL A 17 17.42 -6.93 -2.86
C VAL A 17 17.08 -5.63 -2.14
N ASP A 18 16.64 -4.60 -2.87
CA ASP A 18 16.27 -3.32 -2.27
C ASP A 18 15.06 -3.44 -1.34
N ILE A 19 14.06 -4.26 -1.70
CA ILE A 19 12.90 -4.56 -0.84
C ILE A 19 13.35 -5.22 0.47
N GLN A 20 14.23 -6.23 0.39
CA GLN A 20 14.73 -6.93 1.58
C GLN A 20 15.46 -5.96 2.51
N ARG A 21 16.32 -5.10 1.96
CA ARG A 21 17.04 -4.07 2.72
C ARG A 21 16.10 -3.07 3.38
N ALA A 22 15.08 -2.60 2.66
CA ALA A 22 14.10 -1.68 3.20
C ALA A 22 13.30 -2.31 4.35
N LEU A 23 12.90 -3.58 4.21
CA LEU A 23 12.21 -4.32 5.27
C LEU A 23 13.07 -4.44 6.53
N GLU A 24 14.35 -4.79 6.39
CA GLU A 24 15.30 -4.91 7.50
C GLU A 24 15.60 -3.56 8.17
N ALA A 25 15.64 -2.46 7.38
CA ALA A 25 15.85 -1.11 7.87
C ALA A 25 14.58 -0.45 8.45
N GLY A 26 13.41 -1.08 8.29
CA GLY A 26 12.12 -0.47 8.67
C GLY A 26 11.71 0.70 7.78
N GLU A 27 12.29 0.83 6.59
CA GLU A 27 12.00 1.87 5.59
C GLU A 27 10.84 1.47 4.66
N VAL A 28 9.83 0.80 5.25
CA VAL A 28 8.63 0.33 4.56
C VAL A 28 7.38 0.83 5.27
N ALA A 29 6.34 1.10 4.50
CA ALA A 29 5.05 1.50 5.06
C ALA A 29 3.89 0.82 4.33
N LEU A 30 2.80 0.60 5.07
CA LEU A 30 1.53 0.18 4.50
C LEU A 30 0.66 1.41 4.24
N VAL A 31 0.35 1.68 2.98
CA VAL A 31 -0.51 2.80 2.58
C VAL A 31 -1.94 2.31 2.45
N VAL A 32 -2.87 2.87 3.22
CA VAL A 32 -4.27 2.45 3.27
C VAL A 32 -5.19 3.45 2.56
N PHE A 33 -5.91 3.00 1.53
CA PHE A 33 -6.84 3.83 0.75
C PHE A 33 -8.31 3.47 1.05
N THR A 34 -9.15 4.49 1.34
CA THR A 34 -10.53 4.22 1.81
C THR A 34 -11.69 4.78 0.98
N GLY A 35 -11.54 5.83 0.16
CA GLY A 35 -12.69 6.19 -0.70
C GLY A 35 -12.72 7.52 -1.47
N PRO A 36 -12.19 8.66 -1.01
CA PRO A 36 -12.35 9.87 -1.81
C PRO A 36 -11.25 9.96 -2.86
N LYS A 37 -11.66 10.22 -4.11
CA LYS A 37 -10.78 10.63 -5.23
C LYS A 37 -10.16 12.01 -5.04
N VAL A 38 -10.64 12.77 -4.05
CA VAL A 38 -10.23 14.15 -3.81
C VAL A 38 -8.72 14.20 -3.64
N LYS A 39 -8.06 14.98 -4.51
CA LYS A 39 -6.60 15.19 -4.51
C LYS A 39 -5.77 13.89 -4.61
N LEU A 40 -6.32 12.80 -5.16
CA LEU A 40 -5.62 11.51 -5.24
C LEU A 40 -4.24 11.62 -5.91
N LYS A 41 -4.14 12.32 -7.04
CA LYS A 41 -2.86 12.52 -7.74
C LYS A 41 -1.85 13.27 -6.89
N GLU A 42 -2.28 14.34 -6.22
CA GLU A 42 -1.45 15.13 -5.31
C GLU A 42 -0.94 14.25 -4.15
N LYS A 43 -1.80 13.38 -3.60
CA LYS A 43 -1.41 12.42 -2.56
C LYS A 43 -0.45 11.34 -3.04
N VAL A 44 -0.62 10.84 -4.26
CA VAL A 44 0.32 9.89 -4.87
C VAL A 44 1.68 10.55 -5.08
N GLU A 45 1.73 11.81 -5.54
CA GLU A 45 2.99 12.55 -5.67
C GLU A 45 3.65 12.86 -4.32
N GLU A 46 2.88 13.22 -3.29
CA GLU A 46 3.39 13.38 -1.91
C GLU A 46 4.05 12.07 -1.42
N LEU A 47 3.41 10.91 -1.66
CA LEU A 47 3.96 9.61 -1.28
C LEU A 47 5.25 9.29 -2.04
N LYS A 48 5.33 9.60 -3.34
CA LYS A 48 6.55 9.42 -4.16
C LYS A 48 7.73 10.25 -3.67
N GLY A 49 7.47 11.37 -2.99
CA GLY A 49 8.50 12.21 -2.38
C GLY A 49 9.12 11.62 -1.11
N LEU A 50 8.53 10.56 -0.55
CA LEU A 50 9.07 9.89 0.64
C LEU A 50 10.15 8.88 0.24
N ASN A 51 11.25 8.84 1.00
CA ASN A 51 12.26 7.80 0.85
C ASN A 51 11.81 6.52 1.59
N THR A 52 10.76 5.88 1.09
CA THR A 52 10.11 4.72 1.73
C THR A 52 9.51 3.82 0.66
N MET A 53 9.61 2.51 0.85
CA MET A 53 8.89 1.56 -0.01
C MET A 53 7.50 1.27 0.53
N PHE A 54 6.53 1.10 -0.38
CA PHE A 54 5.14 0.94 0.01
C PHE A 54 4.61 -0.44 -0.32
N SER A 55 3.78 -0.99 0.57
CA SER A 55 2.67 -1.86 0.16
C SER A 55 1.38 -1.09 0.26
N LEU A 56 0.37 -1.50 -0.49
CA LEU A 56 -0.92 -0.81 -0.53
C LEU A 56 -2.01 -1.72 0.02
N ALA A 57 -2.94 -1.15 0.77
CA ALA A 57 -4.19 -1.80 1.12
C ALA A 57 -5.37 -0.93 0.66
N PHE A 58 -6.33 -1.56 0.01
CA PHE A 58 -7.52 -0.89 -0.48
C PHE A 58 -8.75 -1.43 0.24
N SER A 59 -9.52 -0.54 0.87
CA SER A 59 -10.88 -0.91 1.26
C SER A 59 -11.71 -1.29 0.03
N PHE A 60 -12.78 -2.03 0.26
CA PHE A 60 -13.75 -2.37 -0.78
C PHE A 60 -14.27 -1.15 -1.57
N MET A 61 -14.53 -0.03 -0.89
CA MET A 61 -14.97 1.21 -1.55
C MET A 61 -13.85 1.85 -2.38
N ALA A 62 -12.62 1.90 -1.85
CA ALA A 62 -11.48 2.42 -2.59
C ALA A 62 -11.19 1.61 -3.86
N SER A 63 -11.27 0.28 -3.80
CA SER A 63 -11.07 -0.60 -4.95
C SER A 63 -12.08 -0.35 -6.08
N LYS A 64 -13.29 0.14 -5.75
CA LYS A 64 -14.33 0.47 -6.74
C LYS A 64 -14.24 1.89 -7.26
N MET A 65 -13.83 2.81 -6.39
CA MET A 65 -13.86 4.23 -6.70
C MET A 65 -12.54 4.70 -7.30
N LEU A 66 -11.39 4.32 -6.75
CA LEU A 66 -10.09 4.83 -7.14
C LEU A 66 -9.58 4.15 -8.42
N ASP A 67 -8.74 4.88 -9.14
CA ASP A 67 -7.95 4.31 -10.24
C ASP A 67 -6.80 3.51 -9.63
N VAL A 68 -7.09 2.27 -9.24
CA VAL A 68 -6.13 1.37 -8.58
C VAL A 68 -4.93 1.12 -9.49
N ASP A 69 -5.15 0.94 -10.79
CA ASP A 69 -4.08 0.69 -11.75
C ASP A 69 -3.12 1.88 -11.83
N TYR A 70 -3.64 3.12 -11.87
CA TYR A 70 -2.80 4.31 -11.78
C TYR A 70 -1.96 4.33 -10.51
N ILE A 71 -2.57 4.10 -9.33
CA ILE A 71 -1.84 4.12 -8.04
C ILE A 71 -0.74 3.05 -8.02
N VAL A 72 -1.05 1.83 -8.46
CA VAL A 72 -0.10 0.71 -8.50
C VAL A 72 1.06 0.99 -9.45
N ASN A 73 0.78 1.56 -10.62
CA ASN A 73 1.80 1.89 -11.61
C ASN A 73 2.73 3.02 -11.12
N GLU A 74 2.19 4.02 -10.44
CA GLU A 74 2.96 5.15 -9.91
C GLU A 74 3.79 4.78 -8.69
N LEU A 75 3.21 4.03 -7.73
CA LEU A 75 3.86 3.72 -6.46
C LEU A 75 4.70 2.43 -6.51
N LYS A 76 4.50 1.58 -7.52
CA LYS A 76 5.23 0.30 -7.71
C LYS A 76 5.36 -0.50 -6.41
N PRO A 77 4.25 -0.86 -5.76
CA PRO A 77 4.29 -1.39 -4.41
C PRO A 77 4.94 -2.78 -4.33
N ILE A 78 5.34 -3.16 -3.11
CA ILE A 78 5.84 -4.49 -2.77
C ILE A 78 4.69 -5.49 -2.86
N ASP A 79 3.58 -5.20 -2.16
CA ASP A 79 2.37 -6.00 -2.15
C ASP A 79 1.13 -5.12 -2.28
N ILE A 80 0.03 -5.73 -2.70
CA ILE A 80 -1.29 -5.10 -2.81
C ILE A 80 -2.27 -5.98 -2.06
N TYR A 81 -2.90 -5.42 -1.04
CA TYR A 81 -3.94 -6.04 -0.23
C TYR A 81 -5.30 -5.44 -0.57
N LYS A 82 -6.32 -6.29 -0.57
CA LYS A 82 -7.73 -5.95 -0.81
C LYS A 82 -8.56 -6.47 0.34
N GLU A 83 -9.84 -6.09 0.35
CA GLU A 83 -10.78 -6.44 1.41
C GLU A 83 -10.76 -7.95 1.78
N GLU A 84 -10.62 -8.83 0.79
CA GLU A 84 -10.51 -10.28 0.96
C GLU A 84 -9.28 -10.75 1.77
N ASP A 85 -8.24 -9.93 1.89
CA ASP A 85 -7.00 -10.24 2.62
C ASP A 85 -7.12 -10.02 4.13
N ILE A 86 -8.31 -9.71 4.64
CA ILE A 86 -8.60 -9.64 6.09
C ILE A 86 -8.27 -10.94 6.84
N PHE A 87 -8.14 -12.07 6.14
CA PHE A 87 -7.72 -13.34 6.75
C PHE A 87 -6.20 -13.50 6.87
N GLN A 88 -5.40 -12.55 6.36
CA GLN A 88 -3.93 -12.59 6.35
C GLN A 88 -3.30 -11.58 7.32
N LEU A 89 -4.05 -11.05 8.28
CA LEU A 89 -3.66 -9.93 9.14
C LEU A 89 -2.34 -10.14 9.89
N GLU A 90 -2.08 -11.34 10.39
CA GLU A 90 -0.84 -11.66 11.10
C GLU A 90 0.40 -11.39 10.24
N ASN A 91 0.33 -11.71 8.95
CA ASN A 91 1.43 -11.45 8.01
C ASN A 91 1.58 -9.95 7.72
N ILE A 92 0.47 -9.22 7.70
CA ILE A 92 0.47 -7.78 7.39
C ILE A 92 1.03 -6.99 8.58
N PHE A 93 0.58 -7.26 9.81
CA PHE A 93 0.98 -6.51 11.01
C PHE A 93 2.47 -6.63 11.32
N ASN A 94 3.08 -7.78 11.06
CA ASN A 94 4.49 -8.01 11.36
C ASN A 94 5.44 -7.40 10.32
N LYS A 95 4.92 -6.95 9.17
CA LYS A 95 5.74 -6.54 8.03
C LYS A 95 5.98 -5.03 7.95
N TYR A 96 5.08 -4.21 8.47
CA TYR A 96 5.15 -2.76 8.30
C TYR A 96 5.19 -2.04 9.65
N PRO A 97 6.26 -1.26 9.93
CA PRO A 97 6.37 -0.49 11.17
C PRO A 97 5.41 0.71 11.24
N TYR A 98 4.94 1.21 10.09
CA TYR A 98 4.04 2.37 10.02
C TYR A 98 2.94 2.19 8.98
N ILE A 99 1.79 2.80 9.26
CA ILE A 99 0.64 2.88 8.36
C ILE A 99 0.42 4.33 7.95
N ILE A 100 0.22 4.57 6.65
CA ILE A 100 -0.08 5.89 6.10
C ILE A 100 -1.47 5.86 5.49
N GLY A 101 -2.38 6.69 6.01
CA GLY A 101 -3.73 6.86 5.47
C GLY A 101 -3.88 8.18 4.72
N PRO A 102 -3.49 8.29 3.43
CA PRO A 102 -3.49 9.56 2.70
C PRO A 102 -4.90 10.12 2.43
N ASN A 103 -5.92 9.26 2.44
CA ASN A 103 -7.30 9.61 2.16
C ASN A 103 -8.30 8.78 3.00
N ILE A 104 -8.14 8.84 4.33
CA ILE A 104 -9.07 8.22 5.28
C ILE A 104 -10.43 8.93 5.25
N THR A 105 -11.50 8.16 5.05
CA THR A 105 -12.88 8.64 5.15
C THR A 105 -13.27 8.84 6.62
N VAL A 106 -14.18 9.78 6.87
CA VAL A 106 -14.78 9.97 8.21
C VAL A 106 -15.40 8.68 8.74
N ASN A 107 -16.00 7.86 7.87
CA ASN A 107 -16.54 6.55 8.23
C ASN A 107 -15.46 5.61 8.76
N THR A 108 -14.32 5.49 8.06
CA THR A 108 -13.20 4.65 8.52
C THR A 108 -12.65 5.17 9.85
N LEU A 109 -12.44 6.49 9.96
CA LEU A 109 -11.94 7.10 11.20
C LEU A 109 -12.91 6.85 12.38
N SER A 110 -14.22 6.94 12.13
CA SER A 110 -15.24 6.67 13.15
C SER A 110 -15.22 5.21 13.59
N LYS A 111 -15.04 4.27 12.65
CA LYS A 111 -14.91 2.85 12.96
C LYS A 111 -13.70 2.57 13.84
N VAL A 112 -12.54 3.10 13.48
CA VAL A 112 -11.30 2.99 14.27
C VAL A 112 -11.52 3.58 15.67
N ALA A 113 -12.05 4.80 15.77
CA ALA A 113 -12.27 5.47 17.04
C ALA A 113 -13.25 4.72 17.97
N LEU A 114 -14.19 3.96 17.41
CA LEU A 114 -15.19 3.19 18.16
C LEU A 114 -14.82 1.72 18.32
N GLY A 115 -13.68 1.26 17.80
CA GLY A 115 -13.28 -0.15 17.82
C GLY A 115 -14.17 -1.07 16.96
N VAL A 116 -14.77 -0.53 15.89
CA VAL A 116 -15.60 -1.30 14.95
C VAL A 116 -14.72 -1.97 13.91
N ILE A 117 -14.66 -3.30 13.97
CA ILE A 117 -13.82 -4.16 13.12
C ILE A 117 -14.72 -4.96 12.18
N ASP A 118 -15.13 -4.35 11.07
CA ASP A 118 -16.05 -4.95 10.08
C ASP A 118 -15.48 -4.98 8.65
N SER A 119 -14.27 -4.46 8.45
CA SER A 119 -13.59 -4.32 7.17
C SER A 119 -12.08 -4.26 7.36
N LEU A 120 -11.31 -4.53 6.30
CA LEU A 120 -9.85 -4.64 6.35
C LEU A 120 -9.20 -3.39 6.97
N VAL A 121 -9.50 -2.21 6.42
CA VAL A 121 -8.77 -0.99 6.81
C VAL A 121 -8.97 -0.61 8.28
N PRO A 122 -10.19 -0.63 8.86
CA PRO A 122 -10.37 -0.45 10.30
C PRO A 122 -9.67 -1.50 11.17
N VAL A 123 -9.44 -2.72 10.68
CA VAL A 123 -8.66 -3.71 11.44
C VAL A 123 -7.18 -3.34 11.45
N LEU A 124 -6.69 -2.80 10.34
CA LEU A 124 -5.27 -2.48 10.16
C LEU A 124 -4.83 -1.27 11.01
N ILE A 125 -5.73 -0.32 11.28
CA ILE A 125 -5.45 0.93 12.03
C ILE A 125 -5.85 0.77 13.49
#